data_AF-A0A2M7ZRW8-F1
#
_entry.id   AF-A0A2M7ZRW8-F1
#
_cell.length_a   1.000
_cell.length_b   1.000
_cell.length_c   1.000
_cell.angle_alpha   90.00
_cell.angle_beta   90.00
_cell.angle_gamma   90.00
#
_symmetry.space_group_name_H-M   'P 1'
#
loop_
_entity.id
_entity.type
_entity.pdbx_description
1 polymer ?
#
loop_
_entity_poly.entity_id
_entity_poly.type
_entity_poly.pdbx_seq_one_letter_code
_entity_poly.pdbx_strand_id
1 'polypeptide(L)'
;MKKFDPLKEKCELCGSTDIHHFFSTASSINIFKCYACKIKFMNPQYTDEYLADYYSKYTHTDSEWNEELFLSHQFCLNLIEEHNNSKGKLFDIGCGYGHLIDLARKRGWEAIGYDVDCSTVDRIKYKLNLQIYCGDFLKLELEENYFD
;
A
#
# COMPACT_ATOMS: atom_id res chain seq x y z
N MET A 1 10.57 12.70 17.20
CA MET A 1 9.94 12.60 15.86
C MET A 1 8.59 13.28 15.92
N LYS A 2 8.31 14.20 14.99
CA LYS A 2 6.98 14.82 14.87
C LYS A 2 6.01 13.70 14.46
N LYS A 3 4.86 13.58 15.11
CA LYS A 3 3.91 12.50 14.82
C LYS A 3 2.97 12.85 13.67
N PHE A 4 2.56 14.12 13.59
CA PHE A 4 1.52 14.57 12.68
C PHE A 4 1.99 15.72 11.79
N ASP A 5 1.50 15.74 10.57
CA ASP A 5 1.58 16.86 9.66
C ASP A 5 0.71 18.05 10.10
N PRO A 6 0.87 19.23 9.47
CA PRO A 6 -0.09 20.31 9.65
C PRO A 6 -1.51 19.88 9.26
N LEU A 7 -2.51 20.52 9.88
CA LEU A 7 -3.91 20.30 9.52
C LEU A 7 -4.13 20.71 8.06
N LYS A 8 -4.76 19.84 7.28
CA LYS A 8 -5.18 20.17 5.91
C LYS A 8 -6.44 21.03 5.96
N GLU A 9 -6.44 22.12 5.18
CA GLU A 9 -7.58 23.06 5.02
C GLU A 9 -8.38 22.81 3.73
N LYS A 10 -7.88 21.94 2.85
CA LYS A 10 -8.53 21.55 1.59
C LYS A 10 -8.43 20.05 1.36
N CYS A 11 -9.39 19.50 0.63
CA CYS A 11 -9.38 18.13 0.17
C CYS A 11 -8.33 17.92 -0.92
N GLU A 12 -7.46 16.92 -0.76
CA GLU A 12 -6.42 16.61 -1.75
C GLU A 12 -6.98 15.96 -3.03
N LEU A 13 -8.15 15.34 -2.94
CA LEU A 13 -8.78 14.68 -4.09
C LEU A 13 -9.51 15.67 -5.02
N CYS A 14 -10.24 16.64 -4.47
CA CYS A 14 -11.10 17.53 -5.27
C CYS A 14 -10.84 19.03 -5.06
N GLY A 15 -9.90 19.41 -4.19
CA GLY A 15 -9.54 20.81 -3.92
C GLY A 15 -10.54 21.59 -3.06
N SER A 16 -11.72 21.05 -2.76
CA SER A 16 -12.74 21.73 -1.95
C SER A 16 -12.26 22.00 -0.51
N THR A 17 -12.62 23.16 0.03
CA THR A 17 -12.44 23.53 1.44
C THR A 17 -13.61 23.09 2.32
N ASP A 18 -14.65 22.46 1.75
CA ASP A 18 -15.80 21.92 2.47
C ASP A 18 -15.42 20.59 3.16
N ILE A 19 -14.41 20.67 4.03
CA ILE A 19 -13.90 19.57 4.83
C ILE A 19 -14.23 19.82 6.30
N HIS A 20 -14.86 18.85 6.94
CA HIS A 20 -15.30 18.98 8.33
C HIS A 20 -14.87 17.76 9.14
N HIS A 21 -14.63 17.96 10.43
CA HIS A 21 -14.48 16.84 11.36
C HIS A 21 -15.69 15.92 11.25
N PHE A 22 -15.45 14.62 11.15
CA PHE A 22 -16.48 13.60 10.99
C PHE A 22 -16.59 12.73 12.24
N PHE A 23 -15.47 12.21 12.75
CA PHE A 23 -15.40 11.57 14.08
C PHE A 23 -13.96 11.47 14.57
N SER A 24 -13.80 11.08 15.84
CA SER A 24 -12.51 10.74 16.44
C SER A 24 -12.48 9.29 16.89
N THR A 25 -11.38 8.58 16.64
CA THR A 25 -11.18 7.22 17.13
C THR A 25 -10.92 7.20 18.63
N ALA A 26 -10.98 6.02 19.27
CA ALA A 26 -10.61 5.85 20.67
C ALA A 26 -9.16 6.27 20.96
N SER A 27 -8.28 6.16 19.97
CA SER A 27 -6.88 6.60 20.04
C SER A 27 -6.68 8.09 19.72
N SER A 28 -7.77 8.89 19.75
CA SER A 28 -7.77 10.33 19.46
C SER A 28 -7.28 10.67 18.05
N ILE A 29 -7.47 9.78 17.08
CA ILE A 29 -7.22 10.07 15.67
C ILE A 29 -8.46 10.71 15.07
N ASN A 30 -8.31 11.90 14.49
CA ASN A 30 -9.40 12.64 13.89
C ASN A 30 -9.58 12.25 12.43
N ILE A 31 -10.81 11.89 12.06
CA ILE A 31 -11.22 11.66 10.68
C ILE A 31 -12.07 12.84 10.24
N PHE A 32 -11.68 13.44 9.12
CA PHE A 32 -12.44 14.49 8.45
C PHE A 32 -13.17 13.89 7.24
N LYS A 33 -14.22 14.58 6.79
CA LYS A 33 -14.98 14.25 5.59
C LYS A 33 -15.05 15.48 4.69
N CYS A 34 -14.72 15.30 3.42
CA CYS A 34 -15.06 16.29 2.39
C CYS A 34 -16.54 16.14 2.00
N TYR A 35 -17.32 17.21 2.08
CA TYR A 35 -18.73 17.19 1.69
C TYR A 35 -18.95 17.47 0.20
N ALA A 36 -17.93 17.89 -0.54
CA ALA A 36 -17.98 17.91 -2.01
C ALA A 36 -17.85 16.49 -2.62
N CYS A 37 -16.71 15.81 -2.42
CA CYS A 37 -16.45 14.48 -3.03
C CYS A 37 -16.71 13.28 -2.12
N LYS A 38 -17.12 13.51 -0.86
CA LYS A 38 -17.49 12.48 0.14
C LYS A 38 -16.33 11.62 0.68
N ILE A 39 -15.08 11.85 0.26
CA ILE A 39 -13.93 11.14 0.81
C ILE A 39 -13.76 11.45 2.31
N LYS A 40 -13.36 10.43 3.07
CA LYS A 40 -12.99 10.54 4.48
C LYS A 40 -11.50 10.28 4.60
N PHE A 41 -10.82 11.04 5.44
CA PHE A 41 -9.37 10.93 5.61
C PHE A 41 -8.96 11.36 7.02
N MET A 42 -7.82 10.83 7.48
CA MET A 42 -7.21 11.27 8.73
C MET A 42 -6.71 12.71 8.58
N ASN A 43 -7.00 13.57 9.55
CA ASN A 43 -6.53 14.97 9.56
C ASN A 43 -6.33 15.48 10.99
N PRO A 44 -5.10 15.84 11.42
CA PRO A 44 -3.86 15.83 10.63
C PRO A 44 -3.38 14.40 10.31
N GLN A 45 -2.67 14.24 9.18
CA GLN A 45 -2.05 12.96 8.79
C GLN A 45 -0.79 12.69 9.60
N TYR A 46 -0.32 11.44 9.61
CA TYR A 46 0.99 11.12 10.15
C TYR A 46 2.07 11.63 9.19
N THR A 47 3.16 12.13 9.75
CA THR A 47 4.36 12.46 8.95
C THR A 47 4.97 11.18 8.36
N ASP A 48 5.62 11.28 7.21
CA ASP A 48 6.33 10.16 6.58
C ASP A 48 7.35 9.51 7.51
N GLU A 49 8.10 10.29 8.31
CA GLU A 49 9.07 9.71 9.26
C GLU A 49 8.39 8.86 10.34
N TYR A 50 7.23 9.31 10.83
CA TYR A 50 6.45 8.56 11.81
C TYR A 50 5.89 7.27 11.22
N LEU A 51 5.39 7.31 9.98
CA LEU A 51 4.92 6.13 9.27
C LEU A 51 6.05 5.13 9.04
N ALA A 52 7.23 5.59 8.61
CA ALA A 52 8.39 4.72 8.41
C ALA A 52 8.81 4.00 9.69
N ASP A 53 8.90 4.71 10.82
CA ASP A 53 9.19 4.10 12.12
C ASP A 53 8.09 3.13 12.56
N TYR A 54 6.81 3.48 12.34
CA TYR A 54 5.67 2.62 12.68
C TYR A 54 5.68 1.31 11.89
N TYR A 55 5.81 1.39 10.56
CA TYR A 55 5.81 0.20 9.69
C TYR A 55 7.02 -0.69 9.93
N SER A 56 8.18 -0.13 10.25
CA SER A 56 9.38 -0.91 10.59
C SER A 56 9.20 -1.84 11.80
N LYS A 57 8.20 -1.57 12.66
CA LYS A 57 7.90 -2.38 13.86
C LYS A 57 6.69 -3.27 13.67
N TYR A 58 5.69 -2.78 12.93
CA TYR A 58 4.43 -3.46 12.70
C TYR A 58 4.60 -4.77 11.95
N THR A 59 5.45 -4.79 10.92
CA THR A 59 5.62 -5.96 10.06
C THR A 59 6.23 -7.14 10.81
N HIS A 60 7.04 -6.92 11.85
CA HIS A 60 7.73 -8.00 12.58
C HIS A 60 6.83 -8.90 13.44
N THR A 61 5.60 -8.47 13.76
CA THR A 61 4.72 -9.18 14.69
C THR A 61 3.64 -10.03 14.03
N ASP A 62 3.34 -9.79 12.75
CA ASP A 62 2.34 -10.56 12.02
C ASP A 62 2.95 -11.85 11.45
N SER A 63 2.23 -12.97 11.60
CA SER A 63 2.66 -14.27 11.08
C SER A 63 2.79 -14.22 9.56
N GLU A 64 3.87 -14.81 9.04
CA GLU A 64 4.15 -14.95 7.59
C GLU A 64 3.04 -15.73 6.83
N TRP A 65 2.04 -16.28 7.54
CA TRP A 65 0.90 -16.94 6.93
C TRP A 65 -0.40 -16.44 7.57
N ASN A 66 -1.28 -15.91 6.72
CA ASN A 66 -2.62 -15.48 7.07
C ASN A 66 -3.57 -16.01 5.98
N GLU A 67 -4.45 -16.94 6.35
CA GLU A 67 -5.36 -17.62 5.43
C GLU A 67 -6.32 -16.65 4.73
N GLU A 68 -6.86 -15.67 5.46
CA GLU A 68 -7.76 -14.66 4.90
C GLU A 68 -7.05 -13.80 3.86
N LEU A 69 -5.80 -13.42 4.14
CA LEU A 69 -4.96 -12.68 3.21
C LEU A 69 -4.67 -13.51 1.95
N PHE A 70 -4.36 -14.80 2.12
CA PHE A 70 -4.14 -15.70 0.98
C PHE A 70 -5.40 -15.84 0.10
N LEU A 71 -6.57 -16.05 0.71
CA LEU A 71 -7.85 -16.13 -0.01
C LEU A 71 -8.17 -14.82 -0.74
N SER A 72 -7.88 -13.67 -0.12
CA SER A 72 -8.04 -12.35 -0.74
C SER A 72 -7.15 -12.19 -1.97
N HIS A 73 -5.87 -12.60 -1.90
CA HIS A 73 -4.98 -12.58 -3.05
C HIS A 73 -5.44 -13.52 -4.18
N GLN A 74 -5.95 -14.71 -3.83
CA GLN A 74 -6.53 -15.62 -4.84
C GLN A 74 -7.72 -14.99 -5.54
N PHE A 75 -8.61 -14.35 -4.79
CA PHE A 75 -9.77 -13.66 -5.33
C PHE A 75 -9.36 -12.53 -6.29
N CYS A 76 -8.44 -11.66 -5.87
CA CYS A 76 -7.93 -10.58 -6.71
C CYS A 76 -7.31 -11.09 -8.02
N LEU A 77 -6.47 -12.13 -7.95
CA LEU A 77 -5.89 -12.72 -9.16
C LEU A 77 -6.93 -13.38 -10.05
N ASN A 78 -7.91 -14.10 -9.50
CA ASN A 78 -8.99 -14.68 -10.30
C ASN A 78 -9.76 -13.59 -11.07
N LEU A 79 -10.10 -12.47 -10.43
CA LEU A 79 -10.78 -11.35 -11.09
C LEU A 79 -9.97 -10.76 -12.24
N ILE A 80 -8.66 -10.58 -12.05
CA ILE A 80 -7.78 -10.08 -13.11
C ILE A 80 -7.74 -11.09 -14.26
N GLU A 81 -7.62 -12.37 -13.95
CA GLU A 81 -7.52 -13.47 -14.91
C GLU A 81 -8.82 -13.71 -15.69
N GLU A 82 -9.97 -13.36 -15.12
CA GLU A 82 -11.28 -13.38 -15.81
C GLU A 82 -11.38 -12.31 -16.92
N HIS A 83 -10.64 -11.21 -16.79
CA HIS A 83 -10.69 -10.08 -17.72
C HIS A 83 -9.47 -10.00 -18.66
N ASN A 84 -8.44 -10.82 -18.41
CA ASN A 84 -7.21 -10.86 -19.20
C ASN A 84 -7.03 -12.22 -19.88
N ASN A 85 -6.90 -12.20 -21.21
CA ASN A 85 -6.72 -13.42 -22.02
C ASN A 85 -5.33 -14.08 -21.87
N SER A 86 -4.38 -13.42 -21.21
CA SER A 86 -3.03 -13.91 -20.98
C SER A 86 -2.46 -13.41 -19.66
N LYS A 87 -1.45 -14.11 -19.14
CA LYS A 87 -0.63 -13.60 -18.04
C LYS A 87 0.30 -12.51 -18.56
N GLY A 88 0.44 -11.44 -17.80
CA GLY A 88 1.26 -10.29 -18.14
C GLY A 88 2.24 -9.93 -17.04
N LYS A 89 2.59 -8.65 -16.98
CA LYS A 89 3.48 -8.03 -16.01
C LYS A 89 2.68 -7.37 -14.89
N LEU A 90 2.81 -7.89 -13.68
CA LEU A 90 2.06 -7.41 -12.51
C LEU A 90 2.98 -6.58 -11.60
N PHE A 91 2.50 -5.42 -11.16
CA PHE A 91 3.18 -4.61 -10.16
C PHE A 91 2.33 -4.44 -8.89
N ASP A 92 2.82 -4.98 -7.77
CA ASP A 92 2.15 -4.90 -6.48
C ASP A 92 2.71 -3.73 -5.65
N ILE A 93 1.90 -2.69 -5.41
CA ILE A 93 2.27 -1.48 -4.66
C ILE A 93 1.83 -1.63 -3.21
N GLY A 94 2.78 -1.59 -2.28
CA GLY A 94 2.55 -1.93 -0.87
C GLY A 94 2.53 -3.44 -0.67
N CYS A 95 3.50 -4.14 -1.29
CA CYS A 95 3.49 -5.60 -1.40
C CYS A 95 3.73 -6.33 -0.08
N GLY A 96 4.13 -5.62 0.98
CA GLY A 96 4.42 -6.19 2.30
C GLY A 96 5.37 -7.38 2.19
N TYR A 97 4.91 -8.56 2.59
CA TYR A 97 5.67 -9.81 2.56
C TYR A 97 5.77 -10.49 1.17
N GLY A 98 5.21 -9.90 0.12
CA GLY A 98 5.27 -10.42 -1.25
C GLY A 98 4.36 -11.62 -1.52
N HIS A 99 3.34 -11.86 -0.69
CA HIS A 99 2.43 -13.00 -0.85
C HIS A 99 1.67 -12.99 -2.19
N LEU A 100 1.18 -11.83 -2.61
CA LEU A 100 0.50 -11.68 -3.91
C LEU A 100 1.47 -11.96 -5.07
N ILE A 101 2.69 -11.42 -4.99
CA ILE A 101 3.75 -11.60 -6.00
C ILE A 101 4.12 -13.08 -6.13
N ASP A 102 4.37 -13.78 -5.02
CA ASP A 102 4.69 -15.21 -5.02
C ASP A 102 3.55 -16.05 -5.62
N LEU A 103 2.30 -15.76 -5.21
CA LEU A 103 1.12 -16.43 -5.76
C LEU A 103 0.95 -16.16 -7.27
N ALA A 104 1.13 -14.92 -7.71
CA ALA A 104 1.02 -14.52 -9.11
C ALA A 104 2.08 -15.22 -9.98
N ARG A 105 3.33 -15.28 -9.52
CA ARG A 105 4.42 -16.00 -10.21
C ARG A 105 4.15 -17.48 -10.33
N LYS A 106 3.62 -18.12 -9.28
CA LYS A 106 3.18 -19.53 -9.31
C LYS A 106 2.06 -19.78 -10.34
N ARG A 107 1.29 -18.74 -10.68
CA ARG A 107 0.25 -18.76 -11.72
C ARG A 107 0.74 -18.30 -13.11
N GLY A 108 2.04 -17.99 -13.24
CA GLY A 108 2.66 -17.63 -14.52
C GLY A 108 2.71 -16.15 -14.84
N TRP A 109 2.41 -15.26 -13.90
CA TRP A 109 2.62 -13.81 -14.06
C TRP A 109 4.10 -13.42 -13.92
N GLU A 110 4.54 -12.42 -14.68
CA GLU A 110 5.79 -11.71 -14.40
C GLU A 110 5.52 -10.66 -13.33
N ALA A 111 5.56 -11.05 -12.05
CA ALA A 111 5.22 -10.18 -10.95
C ALA A 111 6.45 -9.63 -10.20
N ILE A 112 6.43 -8.33 -9.93
CA ILE A 112 7.37 -7.60 -9.06
C ILE A 112 6.58 -6.69 -8.11
N GLY A 113 7.26 -6.05 -7.15
CA GLY A 113 6.57 -5.24 -6.15
C GLY A 113 7.33 -4.02 -5.68
N TYR A 114 6.67 -3.22 -4.86
CA TYR A 114 7.24 -2.11 -4.12
C TYR A 114 6.66 -2.09 -2.70
N ASP A 115 7.50 -1.78 -1.72
CA ASP A 115 7.05 -1.41 -0.38
C ASP A 115 7.91 -0.27 0.18
N VAL A 116 7.35 0.54 1.07
CA VAL A 116 8.07 1.64 1.73
C VAL A 116 9.00 1.12 2.84
N ASP A 117 8.72 -0.04 3.41
CA ASP A 117 9.53 -0.66 4.46
C ASP A 117 10.71 -1.45 3.86
N CYS A 118 11.86 -0.80 3.74
CA CYS A 118 13.06 -1.42 3.17
C CYS A 118 13.57 -2.60 4.00
N SER A 119 13.31 -2.62 5.31
CA SER A 119 13.73 -3.72 6.17
C SER A 119 12.95 -4.99 5.83
N THR A 120 11.66 -4.85 5.54
CA THR A 120 10.83 -5.96 5.04
C THR A 120 11.26 -6.37 3.65
N VAL A 121 11.47 -5.42 2.73
CA VAL A 121 11.92 -5.69 1.36
C VAL A 121 13.22 -6.47 1.32
N ASP A 122 14.23 -6.09 2.11
CA ASP A 122 15.52 -6.77 2.16
C ASP A 122 15.39 -8.22 2.65
N ARG A 123 14.51 -8.46 3.63
CA ARG A 123 14.21 -9.80 4.16
C ARG A 123 13.56 -10.71 3.12
N ILE A 124 12.61 -10.20 2.34
CA ILE A 124 11.84 -11.01 1.37
C ILE A 124 12.59 -11.23 0.05
N LYS A 125 13.38 -10.25 -0.41
CA LYS A 125 14.24 -10.39 -1.60
C LYS A 125 15.09 -11.64 -1.53
N TYR A 126 15.74 -11.84 -0.38
CA TYR A 126 16.60 -13.00 -0.14
C TYR A 126 15.80 -14.32 -0.12
N LYS A 127 14.64 -14.34 0.53
CA LYS A 127 13.83 -15.57 0.68
C LYS A 127 13.18 -16.04 -0.62
N LEU A 128 12.66 -15.10 -1.41
CA LEU A 128 11.79 -15.42 -2.54
C LEU A 128 12.46 -15.21 -3.91
N ASN A 129 13.71 -14.70 -3.93
CA ASN A 129 14.43 -14.33 -5.16
C ASN A 129 13.58 -13.42 -6.06
N LEU A 130 12.96 -12.40 -5.45
CA LEU A 130 12.04 -11.46 -6.09
C LEU A 130 12.71 -10.11 -6.32
N GLN A 131 12.35 -9.47 -7.44
CA GLN A 131 12.62 -8.05 -7.64
C GLN A 131 11.56 -7.23 -6.93
N ILE A 132 11.97 -6.44 -5.93
CA ILE A 132 11.08 -5.58 -5.16
C ILE A 132 11.77 -4.21 -4.97
N TYR A 133 11.08 -3.12 -5.24
CA TYR A 133 11.59 -1.77 -5.03
C TYR A 133 11.31 -1.32 -3.60
N CYS A 134 12.15 -0.42 -3.09
CA CYS A 134 11.90 0.26 -1.84
C CYS A 134 12.35 1.72 -1.91
N GLY A 135 11.69 2.59 -1.13
CA GLY A 135 12.09 3.96 -0.88
C GLY A 135 10.91 4.91 -1.01
N ASP A 136 11.15 6.06 -1.62
CA ASP A 136 10.11 7.02 -1.96
C ASP A 136 9.46 6.60 -3.29
N PHE A 137 8.20 6.18 -3.23
CA PHE A 137 7.43 5.74 -4.40
C PHE A 137 7.47 6.76 -5.55
N LEU A 138 7.42 8.06 -5.24
CA LEU A 138 7.36 9.11 -6.24
C LEU A 138 8.70 9.35 -6.95
N LYS A 139 9.78 8.74 -6.46
CA LYS A 139 11.12 8.78 -7.07
C LYS A 139 11.50 7.48 -7.76
N LEU A 140 10.60 6.51 -7.84
CA LEU A 140 10.86 5.29 -8.60
C LEU A 140 10.91 5.59 -10.09
N GLU A 141 12.00 5.16 -10.72
CA GLU A 141 12.14 5.16 -12.17
C GLU A 141 11.59 3.84 -12.70
N LEU A 142 10.34 3.89 -13.18
CA LEU A 142 9.67 2.76 -13.82
C LEU A 142 9.47 3.07 -15.31
N GLU A 143 9.63 2.06 -16.15
CA GLU A 143 9.35 2.19 -17.58
C GLU A 143 7.85 2.45 -17.81
N GLU A 144 7.53 3.45 -18.65
CA GLU A 144 6.16 3.74 -19.03
C GLU A 144 5.54 2.56 -19.79
N ASN A 145 4.26 2.26 -19.51
CA ASN A 145 3.52 1.15 -20.14
C ASN A 145 4.21 -0.23 -19.99
N TYR A 146 4.98 -0.43 -18.93
CA TYR A 146 5.67 -1.70 -18.68
C TYR A 146 4.76 -2.76 -18.05
N PHE A 147 3.80 -2.37 -17.21
CA PHE A 147 2.90 -3.29 -16.50
C PHE A 147 1.52 -3.33 -17.14
N ASP A 148 0.82 -4.46 -16.99
CA ASP A 148 -0.50 -4.75 -17.56
C ASP A 148 -1.64 -4.51 -16.55
#